data_AF-A0A938KMN4-F1
#
_entry.id   AF-A0A938KMN4-F1
#
_cell.length_a   1.000
_cell.length_b   1.000
_cell.length_c   1.000
_cell.angle_alpha   90.00
_cell.angle_beta   90.00
_cell.angle_gamma   90.00
#
_symmetry.space_group_name_H-M   'P 1'
#
loop_
_entity.id
_entity.type
_entity.pdbx_description
1 polymer ?
#
loop_
_entity_poly.entity_id
_entity_poly.type
_entity_poly.pdbx_seq_one_letter_code
_entity_poly.pdbx_strand_id
1 'polypeptide(L)'
;MSRHLAGATLAGATGAWRHRWFLGASALATLGFTWLVTLGTFRFAEREVFGNFYDFQAASLLAGRLDVPEEAIGGEAFEAHGKLYGYFGPTPALLRLPLVAAGVAFGQLSRAFMVAYFVGCLLAAYLLLIQGLRWRANAATPAADAVAAPSPFATCLLVFSVGWGSTIFFLGSRGLIFHEAILAGIVFALWSSWCSLRFLARPVSRWWLGALVCGLLSLHARPPTGLFALTLLGGVTVALALRLLRRRPSTAGGSPAPPVALQRYASIGIACAAGVFTLHGLAYLKFGVFDPAPLSISRPYRNPERLATIEGKSLHAANVPFGFYTYVVRPNFRLERGFPWIYLGSPIPGYYFPRAKI
;
A
#
# COMPACT_ATOMS: atom_id res chain seq x y z
N MET A 1 -9.85 -32.39 32.92
CA MET A 1 -9.68 -31.05 32.34
C MET A 1 -8.22 -30.55 32.24
N SER A 2 -7.28 -30.97 33.10
CA SER A 2 -5.89 -30.45 33.10
C SER A 2 -5.00 -30.90 31.92
N ARG A 3 -5.17 -32.12 31.37
CA ARG A 3 -4.31 -32.65 30.28
C ARG A 3 -4.54 -32.01 28.90
N HIS A 4 -5.72 -31.45 28.63
CA HIS A 4 -6.02 -30.79 27.34
C HIS A 4 -5.43 -29.38 27.24
N LEU A 5 -5.26 -28.68 28.36
CA LEU A 5 -4.62 -27.35 28.39
C LEU A 5 -3.10 -27.44 28.20
N ALA A 6 -2.44 -28.48 28.74
CA ALA A 6 -1.01 -28.70 28.58
C ALA A 6 -0.60 -29.08 27.14
N GLY A 7 -1.45 -29.82 26.41
CA GLY A 7 -1.19 -30.16 25.00
C GLY A 7 -1.31 -28.97 24.04
N ALA A 8 -2.23 -28.05 24.32
CA ALA A 8 -2.43 -26.84 23.53
C ALA A 8 -1.28 -25.82 23.69
N THR A 9 -0.74 -25.66 24.90
CA THR A 9 0.41 -24.78 25.16
C THR A 9 1.71 -25.31 24.56
N LEU A 10 1.95 -26.62 24.58
CA LEU A 10 3.11 -27.24 23.93
C LEU A 10 3.03 -27.18 22.39
N ALA A 11 1.85 -27.38 21.79
CA ALA A 11 1.64 -27.22 20.35
C ALA A 11 1.77 -25.75 19.88
N GLY A 12 1.32 -24.78 20.69
CA GLY A 12 1.52 -23.36 20.43
C GLY A 12 2.99 -22.92 20.54
N ALA A 13 3.71 -23.43 21.55
CA ALA A 13 5.12 -23.14 21.77
C ALA A 13 6.02 -23.70 20.64
N THR A 14 5.73 -24.90 20.14
CA THR A 14 6.43 -25.53 19.00
C THR A 14 6.17 -24.79 17.68
N GLY A 15 4.96 -24.26 17.48
CA GLY A 15 4.61 -23.41 16.34
C GLY A 15 5.36 -22.07 16.35
N ALA A 16 5.41 -21.38 17.49
CA ALA A 16 6.13 -20.11 17.62
C ALA A 16 7.65 -20.29 17.43
N TRP A 17 8.22 -21.39 17.93
CA TRP A 17 9.64 -21.72 17.78
C TRP A 17 10.06 -21.91 16.32
N ARG A 18 9.17 -22.41 15.47
CA ARG A 18 9.40 -22.53 14.03
C ARG A 18 9.57 -21.18 13.33
N HIS A 19 8.99 -20.13 13.89
CA HIS A 19 9.01 -18.77 13.34
C HIS A 19 9.93 -17.82 14.15
N ARG A 20 10.73 -18.33 15.08
CA ARG A 20 11.58 -17.52 15.99
C ARG A 20 12.52 -16.55 15.28
N TRP A 21 13.09 -16.92 14.13
CA TRP A 21 13.97 -16.05 13.36
C TRP A 21 13.21 -14.88 12.74
N PHE A 22 11.98 -15.12 12.28
CA PHE A 22 11.10 -14.04 11.83
C PHE A 22 10.71 -13.13 12.99
N LEU A 23 10.33 -13.69 14.14
CA LEU A 23 9.95 -12.92 15.33
C LEU A 23 11.10 -12.04 15.82
N GLY A 24 12.31 -12.61 15.97
CA GLY A 24 13.50 -11.89 16.41
C GLY A 24 13.93 -10.80 15.43
N ALA A 25 14.06 -11.12 14.14
CA ALA A 25 14.42 -10.13 13.13
C ALA A 25 13.37 -9.02 12.99
N SER A 26 12.08 -9.37 13.05
CA SER A 26 10.99 -8.39 12.97
C SER A 26 10.94 -7.49 14.20
N ALA A 27 11.19 -8.03 15.39
CA ALA A 27 11.27 -7.23 16.61
C ALA A 27 12.42 -6.21 16.52
N LEU A 28 13.61 -6.63 16.09
CA LEU A 28 14.75 -5.73 15.88
C LEU A 28 14.45 -4.68 14.81
N ALA A 29 13.92 -5.09 13.66
CA ALA A 29 13.58 -4.17 12.58
C ALA A 29 12.54 -3.12 13.03
N THR A 30 11.50 -3.58 13.75
CA THR A 30 10.43 -2.73 14.30
C THR A 30 10.96 -1.79 15.37
N LEU A 31 11.91 -2.24 16.21
CA LEU A 31 12.56 -1.38 17.19
C LEU A 31 13.31 -0.23 16.49
N GLY A 32 14.09 -0.53 15.45
CA GLY A 32 14.79 0.50 14.68
C GLY A 32 13.82 1.48 13.99
N PHE A 33 12.74 0.96 13.40
CA PHE A 33 11.71 1.82 12.78
C PHE A 33 10.96 2.67 13.81
N THR A 34 10.66 2.12 14.98
CA THR A 34 10.01 2.82 16.08
C THR A 34 10.90 3.94 16.62
N TRP A 35 12.19 3.66 16.80
CA TRP A 35 13.17 4.66 17.16
C TRP A 35 13.17 5.80 16.14
N LEU A 36 13.19 5.49 14.83
CA LEU A 36 13.19 6.51 13.78
C LEU A 36 11.90 7.36 13.77
N VAL A 37 10.72 6.72 13.77
CA VAL A 37 9.42 7.43 13.67
C VAL A 37 9.07 8.25 14.90
N THR A 38 9.65 7.91 16.05
CA THR A 38 9.49 8.67 17.30
C THR A 38 10.64 9.63 17.55
N LEU A 39 11.59 9.77 16.61
CA LEU A 39 12.81 10.57 16.76
C LEU A 39 13.59 10.21 18.04
N GLY A 40 13.62 8.92 18.38
CA GLY A 40 14.27 8.34 19.54
C GLY A 40 13.50 8.43 20.85
N THR A 41 12.33 9.08 20.88
CA THR A 41 11.59 9.33 22.13
C THR A 41 10.71 8.18 22.58
N PHE A 42 10.36 7.23 21.68
CA PHE A 42 9.37 6.18 21.90
C PHE A 42 7.97 6.68 22.33
N ARG A 43 7.68 7.97 22.12
CA ARG A 43 6.36 8.54 22.35
C ARG A 43 5.48 8.35 21.12
N PHE A 44 4.47 7.49 21.25
CA PHE A 44 3.55 7.17 20.16
C PHE A 44 2.39 8.17 20.03
N ALA A 45 1.95 8.75 21.14
CA ALA A 45 0.84 9.69 21.22
C ALA A 45 1.38 11.13 21.19
N GLU A 46 1.76 11.58 20.00
CA GLU A 46 2.33 12.92 19.77
C GLU A 46 1.73 13.50 18.50
N ARG A 47 1.60 14.84 18.45
CA ARG A 47 1.10 15.53 17.26
C ARG A 47 2.20 15.63 16.21
N GLU A 48 1.84 15.29 14.98
CA GLU A 48 2.71 15.39 13.81
C GLU A 48 2.20 16.44 12.83
N VAL A 49 3.08 16.96 11.99
CA VAL A 49 2.71 17.92 10.94
C VAL A 49 1.73 17.24 9.97
N PHE A 50 0.49 17.74 9.96
CA PHE A 50 -0.66 17.14 9.27
C PHE A 50 -1.00 15.69 9.70
N GLY A 51 -0.47 15.19 10.82
CA GLY A 51 -0.77 13.83 11.32
C GLY A 51 -2.18 13.66 11.90
N ASN A 52 -2.80 14.79 12.29
CA ASN A 52 -4.20 14.86 12.71
C ASN A 52 -5.19 14.77 11.54
N PHE A 53 -4.74 14.89 10.28
CA PHE A 53 -5.61 14.91 9.11
C PHE A 53 -6.54 13.70 9.06
N TYR A 54 -6.03 12.48 9.24
CA TYR A 54 -6.86 11.28 9.13
C TYR A 54 -7.83 11.12 10.31
N ASP A 55 -7.59 11.78 11.45
CA ASP A 55 -8.53 11.81 12.57
C ASP A 55 -9.69 12.76 12.27
N PHE A 56 -9.39 13.94 11.72
CA PHE A 56 -10.41 14.85 11.20
C PHE A 56 -11.19 14.25 10.03
N GLN A 57 -10.52 13.57 9.11
CA GLN A 57 -11.18 12.87 8.01
C GLN A 57 -12.08 11.75 8.55
N ALA A 58 -11.65 10.99 9.56
CA ALA A 58 -12.49 9.99 10.21
C ALA A 58 -13.70 10.62 10.91
N ALA A 59 -13.52 11.74 11.61
CA ALA A 59 -14.63 12.49 12.23
C ALA A 59 -15.63 12.99 11.19
N SER A 60 -15.16 13.51 10.05
CA SER A 60 -16.03 13.90 8.94
C SER A 60 -16.76 12.71 8.33
N LEU A 61 -16.11 11.56 8.16
CA LEU A 61 -16.75 10.33 7.68
C LEU A 61 -17.85 9.85 8.62
N LEU A 62 -17.65 9.92 9.94
CA LEU A 62 -18.69 9.63 10.94
C LEU A 62 -19.90 10.58 10.82
N ALA A 63 -19.67 11.81 10.37
CA ALA A 63 -20.71 12.79 10.08
C ALA A 63 -21.27 12.70 8.63
N GLY A 64 -20.89 11.69 7.85
CA GLY A 64 -21.33 11.52 6.46
C GLY A 64 -20.75 12.53 5.47
N ARG A 65 -19.60 13.15 5.81
CA ARG A 65 -18.90 14.16 5.01
C ARG A 65 -17.54 13.67 4.53
N LEU A 66 -17.03 14.31 3.46
CA LEU A 66 -15.68 14.06 2.92
C LEU A 66 -14.72 15.23 3.12
N ASP A 67 -15.26 16.43 3.41
CA ASP A 67 -14.49 17.62 3.70
C ASP A 67 -13.87 17.61 5.10
N VAL A 68 -12.79 18.36 5.29
CA VAL A 68 -12.09 18.50 6.58
C VAL A 68 -11.95 19.98 6.94
N PRO A 69 -11.79 20.33 8.23
CA PRO A 69 -11.55 21.71 8.64
C PRO A 69 -10.16 22.20 8.24
N GLU A 70 -9.99 23.53 8.18
CA GLU A 70 -8.73 24.22 7.83
C GLU A 70 -7.54 23.73 8.67
N GLU A 71 -7.74 23.54 9.97
CA GLU A 71 -6.74 23.07 10.93
C GLU A 71 -6.19 21.66 10.63
N ALA A 72 -6.90 20.85 9.83
CA ALA A 72 -6.51 19.49 9.50
C ALA A 72 -5.50 19.42 8.34
N ILE A 73 -5.58 20.35 7.39
CA ILE A 73 -4.87 20.24 6.11
C ILE A 73 -4.16 21.53 5.65
N GLY A 74 -4.60 22.69 6.12
CA GLY A 74 -3.95 23.98 5.91
C GLY A 74 -3.47 24.22 4.47
N GLY A 75 -2.17 24.46 4.31
CA GLY A 75 -1.55 24.77 3.02
C GLY A 75 -1.61 23.67 1.97
N GLU A 76 -1.93 22.42 2.33
CA GLU A 76 -2.01 21.27 1.42
C GLU A 76 -3.43 21.03 0.88
N ALA A 77 -4.39 21.92 1.19
CA ALA A 77 -5.79 21.73 0.87
C ALA A 77 -6.07 21.81 -0.64
N PHE A 78 -7.05 21.01 -1.07
CA PHE A 78 -7.75 21.15 -2.33
C PHE A 78 -9.10 21.81 -2.05
N GLU A 79 -9.34 22.95 -2.68
CA GLU A 79 -10.51 23.80 -2.44
C GLU A 79 -11.58 23.52 -3.50
N ALA A 80 -12.71 22.91 -3.12
CA ALA A 80 -13.82 22.68 -4.03
C ALA A 80 -15.15 22.99 -3.34
N HIS A 81 -16.04 23.71 -4.04
CA HIS A 81 -17.37 24.06 -3.53
C HIS A 81 -17.36 24.71 -2.13
N GLY A 82 -16.37 25.57 -1.86
CA GLY A 82 -16.21 26.24 -0.56
C GLY A 82 -15.76 25.32 0.60
N LYS A 83 -15.35 24.09 0.29
CA LYS A 83 -14.90 23.07 1.26
C LYS A 83 -13.45 22.66 0.98
N LEU A 84 -12.81 22.10 2.02
CA LEU A 84 -11.41 21.69 1.96
C LEU A 84 -11.32 20.17 1.97
N TYR A 85 -10.46 19.65 1.09
CA TYR A 85 -10.27 18.22 0.92
C TYR A 85 -8.78 17.88 0.85
N GLY A 86 -8.44 16.69 1.32
CA GLY A 86 -7.16 16.06 0.99
C GLY A 86 -7.27 15.21 -0.27
N TYR A 87 -6.23 15.24 -1.10
CA TYR A 87 -6.14 14.37 -2.27
C TYR A 87 -5.90 12.90 -1.90
N PHE A 88 -5.42 12.62 -0.70
CA PHE A 88 -5.28 11.26 -0.20
C PHE A 88 -6.62 10.55 -0.08
N GLY A 89 -6.60 9.25 -0.34
CA GLY A 89 -7.78 8.43 -0.12
C GLY A 89 -8.05 8.20 1.38
N PRO A 90 -9.27 7.74 1.72
CA PRO A 90 -9.75 7.66 3.10
C PRO A 90 -9.20 6.48 3.90
N THR A 91 -8.38 5.60 3.33
CA THR A 91 -8.04 4.32 3.97
C THR A 91 -7.44 4.47 5.37
N PRO A 92 -6.44 5.33 5.62
CA PRO A 92 -5.93 5.50 6.98
C PRO A 92 -7.02 6.02 7.94
N ALA A 93 -7.90 6.92 7.49
CA ALA A 93 -9.03 7.40 8.29
C ALA A 93 -10.07 6.30 8.60
N LEU A 94 -10.35 5.40 7.65
CA LEU A 94 -11.26 4.27 7.87
C LEU A 94 -10.80 3.37 9.02
N LEU A 95 -9.49 3.13 9.14
CA LEU A 95 -8.94 2.33 10.24
C LEU A 95 -9.00 3.04 11.60
N ARG A 96 -9.15 4.36 11.60
CA ARG A 96 -9.24 5.18 12.81
C ARG A 96 -10.67 5.44 13.27
N LEU A 97 -11.68 5.11 12.47
CA LEU A 97 -13.10 5.30 12.83
C LEU A 97 -13.43 4.81 14.25
N PRO A 98 -13.02 3.59 14.69
CA PRO A 98 -13.35 3.14 16.05
C PRO A 98 -12.68 3.98 17.14
N LEU A 99 -11.44 4.43 16.92
CA LEU A 99 -10.68 5.22 17.90
C LEU A 99 -11.22 6.65 18.00
N VAL A 100 -11.55 7.25 16.86
CA VAL A 100 -12.15 8.58 16.81
C VAL A 100 -13.56 8.57 17.41
N ALA A 101 -14.37 7.56 17.09
CA ALA A 101 -15.69 7.39 17.70
C ALA A 101 -15.62 7.21 19.22
N ALA A 102 -14.57 6.55 19.72
CA ALA A 102 -14.31 6.39 21.15
C ALA A 102 -13.59 7.58 21.81
N GLY A 103 -13.22 8.62 21.06
CA GLY A 103 -12.48 9.78 21.57
C GLY A 103 -11.03 9.47 21.99
N VAL A 104 -10.43 8.41 21.47
CA VAL A 104 -9.10 7.93 21.88
C VAL A 104 -8.00 8.56 21.03
N ALA A 105 -7.08 9.27 21.69
CA ALA A 105 -5.82 9.78 21.11
C ALA A 105 -5.99 10.62 19.83
N PHE A 106 -7.07 11.41 19.73
CA PHE A 106 -7.35 12.26 18.58
C PHE A 106 -6.20 13.23 18.28
N GLY A 107 -5.75 13.23 17.03
CA GLY A 107 -4.63 14.02 16.51
C GLY A 107 -3.25 13.42 16.78
N GLN A 108 -3.17 12.24 17.39
CA GLN A 108 -1.91 11.68 17.93
C GLN A 108 -1.60 10.25 17.45
N LEU A 109 -2.41 9.71 16.54
CA LEU A 109 -2.35 8.29 16.16
C LEU A 109 -1.32 7.94 15.09
N SER A 110 -0.79 8.91 14.35
CA SER A 110 0.04 8.64 13.15
C SER A 110 1.25 7.76 13.42
N ARG A 111 2.03 8.02 14.48
CA ARG A 111 3.22 7.20 14.79
C ARG A 111 2.85 5.75 15.07
N ALA A 112 1.81 5.52 15.87
CA ALA A 112 1.34 4.18 16.21
C ALA A 112 0.86 3.41 14.97
N PHE A 113 0.07 4.06 14.11
CA PHE A 113 -0.39 3.45 12.86
C PHE A 113 0.76 3.16 11.89
N MET A 114 1.74 4.06 11.77
CA MET A 114 2.91 3.83 10.94
C MET A 114 3.71 2.59 11.41
N VAL A 115 3.89 2.42 12.73
CA VAL A 115 4.52 1.20 13.27
C VAL A 115 3.67 -0.03 12.97
N ALA A 116 2.34 0.05 13.13
CA ALA A 116 1.45 -1.07 12.81
C ALA A 116 1.52 -1.46 11.32
N TYR A 117 1.55 -0.48 10.41
CA TYR A 117 1.72 -0.72 8.98
C TYR A 117 3.09 -1.33 8.68
N PHE A 118 4.16 -0.84 9.31
CA PHE A 118 5.51 -1.39 9.16
C PHE A 118 5.56 -2.87 9.55
N VAL A 119 5.03 -3.23 10.72
CA VAL A 119 4.91 -4.62 11.17
C VAL A 119 4.07 -5.44 10.18
N GLY A 120 2.97 -4.88 9.69
CA GLY A 120 2.14 -5.50 8.68
C GLY A 120 2.89 -5.77 7.37
N CYS A 121 3.78 -4.87 6.93
CA CYS A 121 4.66 -5.07 5.77
C CYS A 121 5.61 -6.25 5.99
N LEU A 122 6.26 -6.33 7.16
CA LEU A 122 7.18 -7.44 7.48
C LEU A 122 6.44 -8.78 7.49
N LEU A 123 5.26 -8.82 8.10
CA LEU A 123 4.42 -10.02 8.14
C LEU A 123 3.98 -10.44 6.74
N ALA A 124 3.49 -9.52 5.92
CA ALA A 124 3.08 -9.82 4.55
C ALA A 124 4.27 -10.32 3.69
N ALA A 125 5.45 -9.69 3.82
CA ALA A 125 6.67 -10.14 3.14
C ALA A 125 7.07 -11.56 3.57
N TYR A 126 7.01 -11.86 4.87
CA TYR A 126 7.31 -13.20 5.37
C TYR A 126 6.32 -14.25 4.86
N LEU A 127 5.02 -13.91 4.80
CA LEU A 127 4.00 -14.78 4.24
C LEU A 127 4.17 -15.01 2.72
N LEU A 128 4.65 -14.00 1.99
CA LEU A 128 5.03 -14.12 0.58
C LEU A 128 6.23 -15.07 0.40
N LEU A 129 7.25 -14.99 1.26
CA LEU A 129 8.37 -15.93 1.26
C LEU A 129 7.91 -17.37 1.48
N ILE A 130 7.08 -17.60 2.50
CA ILE A 130 6.51 -18.93 2.75
C ILE A 130 5.75 -19.39 1.51
N GLN A 131 4.91 -18.54 0.91
CA GLN A 131 4.13 -18.88 -0.27
C GLN A 131 5.01 -19.23 -1.48
N GLY A 132 6.10 -18.49 -1.71
CA GLY A 132 7.08 -18.79 -2.76
C GLY A 132 7.78 -20.14 -2.54
N LEU A 133 8.16 -20.45 -1.29
CA LEU A 133 8.71 -21.76 -0.94
C LEU A 133 7.71 -22.90 -1.15
N ARG A 134 6.42 -22.68 -0.82
CA ARG A 134 5.36 -23.66 -1.12
C ARG A 134 5.26 -23.97 -2.60
N TRP A 135 5.34 -22.93 -3.44
CA TRP A 135 5.30 -23.12 -4.90
C TRP A 135 6.50 -23.89 -5.43
N ARG A 136 7.71 -23.57 -4.95
CA ARG A 136 8.91 -24.33 -5.32
C ARG A 136 8.82 -25.79 -4.89
N ALA A 137 8.37 -26.05 -3.66
CA ALA A 137 8.21 -27.41 -3.15
C ALA A 137 7.18 -28.20 -3.97
N ASN A 138 6.01 -27.62 -4.24
CA ASN A 138 4.96 -28.27 -5.04
C ASN A 138 5.38 -28.53 -6.50
N ALA A 139 6.26 -27.68 -7.06
CA ALA A 139 6.81 -27.89 -8.40
C ALA A 139 7.81 -29.05 -8.44
N ALA A 140 8.58 -29.25 -7.37
CA ALA A 140 9.54 -30.35 -7.27
C ALA A 140 8.87 -31.68 -6.88
N THR A 141 7.86 -31.64 -6.00
CA THR A 141 7.15 -32.83 -5.51
C THR A 141 5.68 -32.49 -5.27
N PRO A 142 4.79 -32.78 -6.26
CA PRO A 142 3.36 -32.60 -6.08
C PRO A 142 2.86 -33.45 -4.89
N ALA A 143 2.10 -32.84 -3.96
CA ALA A 143 1.59 -33.41 -2.70
C ALA A 143 2.46 -33.27 -1.43
N ALA A 144 3.59 -32.54 -1.47
CA ALA A 144 4.31 -32.16 -0.26
C ALA A 144 3.57 -31.02 0.50
N ASP A 145 2.53 -31.36 1.27
CA ASP A 145 1.80 -30.39 2.11
C ASP A 145 2.65 -29.85 3.28
N ALA A 146 3.75 -30.54 3.63
CA ALA A 146 4.69 -30.13 4.65
C ALA A 146 5.81 -29.23 4.08
N VAL A 147 5.58 -27.92 4.08
CA VAL A 147 6.62 -26.96 3.69
C VAL A 147 7.58 -26.77 4.85
N ALA A 148 8.85 -27.13 4.65
CA ALA A 148 9.92 -26.83 5.59
C ALA A 148 9.92 -25.33 5.94
N ALA A 149 10.24 -25.00 7.20
CA ALA A 149 10.37 -23.60 7.60
C ALA A 149 11.40 -22.90 6.69
N PRO A 150 11.20 -21.61 6.32
CA PRO A 150 12.21 -20.87 5.59
C PRO A 150 13.55 -20.92 6.35
N SER A 151 14.67 -20.95 5.62
CA SER A 151 15.97 -20.94 6.28
C SER A 151 16.12 -19.68 7.16
N PRO A 152 16.84 -19.78 8.30
CA PRO A 152 17.08 -18.62 9.16
C PRO A 152 17.68 -17.45 8.38
N PHE A 153 18.68 -17.74 7.53
CA PHE A 153 19.34 -16.74 6.69
C PHE A 153 18.38 -16.05 5.73
N ALA A 154 17.57 -16.80 4.97
CA ALA A 154 16.60 -16.21 4.03
C ALA A 154 15.54 -15.38 4.76
N THR A 155 15.13 -15.83 5.96
CA THR A 155 14.19 -15.09 6.80
C THR A 155 14.78 -13.76 7.26
N CYS A 156 15.96 -13.78 7.86
CA CYS A 156 16.62 -12.56 8.35
C CYS A 156 16.95 -11.61 7.19
N LEU A 157 17.51 -12.13 6.09
CA LEU A 157 17.83 -11.34 4.91
C LEU A 157 16.58 -10.63 4.39
N LEU A 158 15.47 -11.35 4.19
CA LEU A 158 14.24 -10.74 3.71
C LEU A 158 13.69 -9.69 4.68
N VAL A 159 13.63 -10.01 5.98
CA VAL A 159 13.07 -9.08 6.99
C VAL A 159 13.91 -7.81 7.08
N PHE A 160 15.24 -7.91 7.11
CA PHE A 160 16.09 -6.72 7.13
C PHE A 160 16.09 -5.98 5.79
N SER A 161 16.05 -6.66 4.65
CA SER A 161 15.93 -6.01 3.34
C SER A 161 14.61 -5.25 3.17
N VAL A 162 13.48 -5.83 3.59
CA VAL A 162 12.18 -5.15 3.55
C VAL A 162 12.09 -4.07 4.62
N GLY A 163 12.57 -4.36 5.83
CA GLY A 163 12.49 -3.47 6.98
C GLY A 163 13.42 -2.27 6.87
N TRP A 164 14.73 -2.50 6.95
CA TRP A 164 15.77 -1.46 6.99
C TRP A 164 16.42 -1.18 5.63
N GLY A 165 16.47 -2.17 4.74
CA GLY A 165 17.09 -2.07 3.43
C GLY A 165 16.20 -1.47 2.34
N SER A 166 14.98 -1.02 2.67
CA SER A 166 14.03 -0.49 1.69
C SER A 166 13.56 0.92 2.05
N THR A 167 12.87 1.56 1.10
CA THR A 167 12.24 2.87 1.30
C THR A 167 11.22 2.88 2.43
N ILE A 168 10.70 1.71 2.85
CA ILE A 168 9.78 1.59 3.98
C ILE A 168 10.40 2.17 5.25
N PHE A 169 11.71 1.93 5.51
CA PHE A 169 12.40 2.49 6.66
C PHE A 169 12.37 4.02 6.65
N PHE A 170 12.72 4.60 5.50
CA PHE A 170 12.84 6.05 5.34
C PHE A 170 11.50 6.79 5.47
N LEU A 171 10.36 6.12 5.21
CA LEU A 171 9.04 6.69 5.50
C LEU A 171 8.87 6.98 7.00
N GLY A 172 9.58 6.27 7.88
CA GLY A 172 9.62 6.54 9.31
C GLY A 172 10.39 7.80 9.69
N SER A 173 11.14 8.44 8.78
CA SER A 173 11.95 9.63 9.11
C SER A 173 11.13 10.82 9.60
N ARG A 174 9.83 10.89 9.23
CA ARG A 174 8.86 11.88 9.73
C ARG A 174 7.45 11.29 9.76
N GLY A 175 6.62 11.71 10.70
CA GLY A 175 5.20 11.33 10.78
C GLY A 175 4.26 12.11 9.87
N LEU A 176 4.68 12.49 8.67
CA LEU A 176 3.86 13.30 7.76
C LEU A 176 2.68 12.49 7.18
N ILE A 177 1.58 13.18 6.89
CA ILE A 177 0.39 12.63 6.21
C ILE A 177 0.73 11.77 4.98
N PHE A 178 1.71 12.22 4.17
CA PHE A 178 2.17 11.54 2.96
C PHE A 178 2.80 10.18 3.29
N HIS A 179 3.66 10.13 4.31
CA HIS A 179 4.40 8.93 4.68
C HIS A 179 3.46 7.85 5.21
N GLU A 180 2.49 8.26 6.03
CA GLU A 180 1.47 7.36 6.52
C GLU A 180 0.60 6.79 5.39
N ALA A 181 0.14 7.64 4.45
CA ALA A 181 -0.64 7.17 3.29
C ALA A 181 0.13 6.17 2.44
N ILE A 182 1.41 6.44 2.18
CA ILE A 182 2.27 5.57 1.39
C ILE A 182 2.47 4.24 2.13
N LEU A 183 2.75 4.26 3.42
CA LEU A 183 2.99 3.05 4.21
C LEU A 183 1.71 2.19 4.32
N ALA A 184 0.56 2.82 4.53
CA ALA A 184 -0.76 2.18 4.44
C ALA A 184 -0.99 1.55 3.05
N GLY A 185 -0.67 2.28 1.98
CA GLY A 185 -0.75 1.77 0.60
C GLY A 185 0.11 0.53 0.39
N ILE A 186 1.37 0.55 0.84
CA ILE A 186 2.31 -0.55 0.70
C ILE A 186 1.83 -1.79 1.45
N VAL A 187 1.44 -1.66 2.74
CA VAL A 187 1.02 -2.82 3.53
C VAL A 187 -0.17 -3.53 2.87
N PHE A 188 -1.19 -2.78 2.47
CA PHE A 188 -2.37 -3.36 1.82
C PHE A 188 -2.05 -3.93 0.43
N ALA A 189 -1.12 -3.35 -0.33
CA ALA A 189 -0.67 -3.94 -1.59
C ALA A 189 0.05 -5.28 -1.39
N LEU A 190 0.89 -5.41 -0.34
CA LEU A 190 1.57 -6.66 0.00
C LEU A 190 0.58 -7.74 0.44
N TRP A 191 -0.41 -7.39 1.27
CA TRP A 191 -1.49 -8.31 1.66
C TRP A 191 -2.36 -8.72 0.47
N SER A 192 -2.68 -7.77 -0.42
CA SER A 192 -3.39 -8.07 -1.67
C SER A 192 -2.60 -9.03 -2.55
N SER A 193 -1.28 -8.82 -2.65
CA SER A 193 -0.38 -9.69 -3.40
C SER A 193 -0.38 -11.09 -2.81
N TRP A 194 -0.19 -11.23 -1.49
CA TRP A 194 -0.22 -12.53 -0.83
C TRP A 194 -1.56 -13.26 -1.07
N CYS A 195 -2.69 -12.59 -0.87
CA CYS A 195 -4.01 -13.14 -1.15
C CYS A 195 -4.18 -13.54 -2.63
N SER A 196 -3.66 -12.75 -3.58
CA SER A 196 -3.70 -13.06 -5.01
C SER A 196 -2.90 -14.33 -5.34
N LEU A 197 -1.72 -14.51 -4.74
CA LEU A 197 -0.94 -15.74 -4.92
C LEU A 197 -1.61 -16.95 -4.25
N ARG A 198 -2.28 -16.76 -3.09
CA ARG A 198 -3.10 -17.80 -2.45
C ARG A 198 -4.28 -18.22 -3.33
N PHE A 199 -4.92 -17.26 -3.99
CA PHE A 199 -5.98 -17.52 -4.95
C PHE A 199 -5.46 -18.26 -6.19
N LEU A 200 -4.32 -17.82 -6.75
CA LEU A 200 -3.66 -18.50 -7.87
C LEU A 200 -3.31 -19.96 -7.54
N ALA A 201 -2.86 -20.22 -6.30
CA ALA A 201 -2.52 -21.55 -5.82
C ALA A 201 -3.77 -22.43 -5.57
N ARG A 202 -4.89 -21.82 -5.16
CA ARG A 202 -6.14 -22.51 -4.84
C ARG A 202 -7.33 -21.78 -5.48
N PRO A 203 -7.60 -21.97 -6.78
CA PRO A 203 -8.58 -21.18 -7.54
C PRO A 203 -10.04 -21.31 -7.04
N VAL A 204 -10.37 -22.40 -6.35
CA VAL A 204 -11.69 -22.58 -5.74
C VAL A 204 -11.91 -21.69 -4.51
N SER A 205 -10.84 -21.23 -3.87
CA SER A 205 -10.88 -20.47 -2.62
C SER A 205 -11.47 -19.06 -2.76
N ARG A 206 -11.75 -18.43 -1.62
CA ARG A 206 -12.24 -17.04 -1.53
C ARG A 206 -11.11 -16.01 -1.32
N TRP A 207 -9.84 -16.40 -1.47
CA TRP A 207 -8.70 -15.48 -1.27
C TRP A 207 -8.73 -14.26 -2.19
N TRP A 208 -9.42 -14.34 -3.33
CA TRP A 208 -9.65 -13.19 -4.22
C TRP A 208 -10.43 -12.05 -3.54
N LEU A 209 -11.30 -12.32 -2.55
CA LEU A 209 -11.99 -11.28 -1.79
C LEU A 209 -11.00 -10.48 -0.94
N GLY A 210 -10.12 -11.18 -0.22
CA GLY A 210 -9.06 -10.54 0.56
C GLY A 210 -8.11 -9.73 -0.34
N ALA A 211 -7.80 -10.26 -1.52
CA ALA A 211 -7.00 -9.54 -2.52
C ALA A 211 -7.69 -8.27 -3.01
N LEU A 212 -8.98 -8.33 -3.33
CA LEU A 212 -9.78 -7.20 -3.80
C LEU A 212 -9.92 -6.13 -2.71
N VAL A 213 -10.31 -6.52 -1.50
CA VAL A 213 -10.47 -5.59 -0.36
C VAL A 213 -9.14 -4.89 -0.05
N CYS A 214 -8.05 -5.63 0.08
CA CYS A 214 -6.74 -5.03 0.32
C CYS A 214 -6.28 -4.17 -0.88
N GLY A 215 -6.60 -4.57 -2.12
CA GLY A 215 -6.29 -3.78 -3.31
C GLY A 215 -7.02 -2.43 -3.32
N LEU A 216 -8.30 -2.42 -2.93
CA LEU A 216 -9.10 -1.20 -2.78
C LEU A 216 -8.59 -0.31 -1.65
N LEU A 217 -8.28 -0.89 -0.48
CA LEU A 217 -7.69 -0.14 0.63
C LEU A 217 -6.31 0.44 0.23
N SER A 218 -5.51 -0.30 -0.52
CA SER A 218 -4.24 0.21 -1.05
C SER A 218 -4.47 1.37 -2.03
N LEU A 219 -5.43 1.24 -2.95
CA LEU A 219 -5.77 2.28 -3.94
C LEU A 219 -6.23 3.57 -3.26
N HIS A 220 -7.10 3.42 -2.25
CA HIS A 220 -7.63 4.49 -1.42
C HIS A 220 -6.71 4.88 -0.26
N ALA A 221 -5.46 4.41 -0.23
CA ALA A 221 -4.39 4.98 0.58
C ALA A 221 -3.41 5.72 -0.32
N ARG A 222 -2.96 5.04 -1.38
CA ARG A 222 -2.02 5.55 -2.37
C ARG A 222 -2.28 4.91 -3.75
N PRO A 223 -2.74 5.67 -4.76
CA PRO A 223 -3.18 5.07 -6.02
C PRO A 223 -2.15 4.15 -6.72
N PRO A 224 -0.87 4.51 -6.85
CA PRO A 224 0.11 3.63 -7.50
C PRO A 224 0.22 2.22 -6.88
N THR A 225 0.18 2.10 -5.55
CA THR A 225 0.28 0.79 -4.89
C THR A 225 -0.99 -0.04 -5.07
N GLY A 226 -2.16 0.62 -5.08
CA GLY A 226 -3.43 -0.06 -5.34
C GLY A 226 -3.62 -0.48 -6.79
N LEU A 227 -3.18 0.34 -7.75
CA LEU A 227 -3.16 -0.01 -9.17
C LEU A 227 -2.33 -1.27 -9.39
N PHE A 228 -1.13 -1.35 -8.79
CA PHE A 228 -0.33 -2.56 -8.79
C PHE A 228 -1.10 -3.76 -8.23
N ALA A 229 -1.70 -3.62 -7.04
CA ALA A 229 -2.42 -4.69 -6.36
C ALA A 229 -3.61 -5.24 -7.16
N LEU A 230 -4.47 -4.35 -7.69
CA LEU A 230 -5.63 -4.74 -8.49
C LEU A 230 -5.22 -5.31 -9.86
N THR A 231 -4.16 -4.78 -10.46
CA THR A 231 -3.60 -5.33 -11.72
C THR A 231 -3.04 -6.73 -11.51
N LEU A 232 -2.36 -6.99 -10.39
CA LEU A 232 -1.86 -8.32 -10.05
C LEU A 232 -3.01 -9.33 -9.90
N LEU A 233 -4.09 -8.97 -9.19
CA LEU A 233 -5.26 -9.83 -9.07
C LEU A 233 -5.93 -10.08 -10.44
N GLY A 234 -6.09 -9.05 -11.27
CA GLY A 234 -6.58 -9.18 -12.63
C GLY A 234 -5.68 -10.06 -13.51
N GLY A 235 -4.36 -9.94 -13.38
CA GLY A 235 -3.40 -10.81 -14.06
C GLY A 235 -3.54 -12.27 -13.62
N VAL A 236 -3.78 -12.52 -12.32
CA VAL A 236 -4.07 -13.85 -11.79
C VAL A 236 -5.35 -14.44 -12.39
N THR A 237 -6.43 -13.66 -12.53
CA THR A 237 -7.68 -14.15 -13.13
C THR A 237 -7.51 -14.49 -14.61
N VAL A 238 -6.78 -13.65 -15.37
CA VAL A 238 -6.43 -13.93 -16.76
C VAL A 238 -5.58 -15.20 -16.86
N ALA A 239 -4.57 -15.36 -16.02
CA ALA A 239 -3.73 -16.56 -16.02
C ALA A 239 -4.55 -17.84 -15.72
N LEU A 240 -5.51 -17.78 -14.79
CA LEU A 240 -6.39 -18.90 -14.48
C LEU A 240 -7.38 -19.21 -15.61
N ALA A 241 -7.94 -18.18 -16.26
CA ALA A 241 -8.78 -18.34 -17.44
C ALA A 241 -8.01 -19.00 -18.60
N LEU A 242 -6.79 -18.54 -18.89
CA LEU A 242 -5.93 -19.15 -19.91
C LEU A 242 -5.55 -20.60 -19.58
N ARG A 243 -5.28 -20.91 -18.30
CA ARG A 243 -5.06 -22.30 -17.85
C ARG A 243 -6.27 -23.19 -18.07
N LEU A 244 -7.48 -22.66 -17.86
CA LEU A 244 -8.72 -23.39 -18.10
C LEU A 244 -8.94 -23.66 -19.60
N LEU A 245 -8.75 -22.64 -20.44
CA LEU A 245 -8.89 -22.75 -21.90
C LEU A 245 -7.87 -23.70 -22.55
N ARG A 246 -6.66 -23.80 -21.97
CA ARG A 246 -5.61 -24.71 -22.46
C ARG A 246 -5.78 -26.17 -22.01
N ARG A 247 -6.64 -26.46 -21.02
CA ARG A 247 -6.92 -27.83 -20.61
C ARG A 247 -7.78 -28.51 -21.68
N ARG A 248 -7.30 -29.61 -22.26
CA ARG A 248 -8.14 -30.48 -23.10
C ARG A 248 -9.34 -30.96 -22.25
N PRO A 249 -10.56 -31.02 -22.82
CA PRO A 249 -11.71 -31.55 -22.10
C PRO A 249 -11.42 -32.99 -21.68
N SER A 250 -11.20 -33.20 -20.38
CA SER A 250 -11.17 -34.54 -19.81
C SER A 250 -12.61 -35.00 -19.63
N THR A 251 -12.96 -36.15 -20.21
CA THR A 251 -14.30 -36.76 -20.11
C THR A 251 -14.64 -37.27 -18.70
N ALA A 252 -13.73 -37.16 -17.74
CA ALA A 252 -13.93 -37.65 -16.37
C ALA A 252 -13.71 -36.55 -15.32
N GLY A 253 -14.78 -36.20 -14.59
CA GLY A 253 -14.72 -35.67 -13.23
C GLY A 253 -15.17 -34.22 -13.03
N GLY A 254 -16.38 -34.06 -12.47
CA GLY A 254 -16.88 -33.12 -11.45
C GLY A 254 -16.42 -31.64 -11.36
N SER A 255 -15.55 -31.15 -12.24
CA SER A 255 -15.17 -29.74 -12.26
C SER A 255 -16.32 -28.90 -12.81
N PRO A 256 -16.53 -27.68 -12.29
CA PRO A 256 -17.55 -26.79 -12.82
C PRO A 256 -17.37 -26.67 -14.33
N ALA A 257 -18.48 -26.71 -15.07
CA ALA A 257 -18.45 -26.59 -16.52
C ALA A 257 -17.58 -25.38 -16.92
N PRO A 258 -16.69 -25.51 -17.91
CA PRO A 258 -15.78 -24.44 -18.34
C PRO A 258 -16.42 -23.04 -18.47
N PRO A 259 -17.67 -22.86 -18.94
CA PRO A 259 -18.32 -21.55 -18.96
C PRO A 259 -18.50 -20.90 -17.57
N VAL A 260 -18.85 -21.65 -16.53
CA VAL A 260 -19.12 -21.11 -15.19
C VAL A 260 -17.82 -20.61 -14.52
N ALA A 261 -16.74 -21.37 -14.68
CA ALA A 261 -15.44 -20.97 -14.15
C ALA A 261 -14.87 -19.75 -14.89
N LEU A 262 -15.05 -19.66 -16.21
CA LEU A 262 -14.63 -18.50 -16.99
C LEU A 262 -15.42 -17.24 -16.60
N GLN A 263 -16.74 -17.37 -16.43
CA GLN A 263 -17.60 -16.28 -15.96
C GLN A 263 -17.15 -15.75 -14.59
N ARG A 264 -16.78 -16.64 -13.66
CA ARG A 264 -16.24 -16.25 -12.35
C ARG A 264 -14.93 -15.46 -12.46
N TYR A 265 -13.99 -15.88 -13.32
CA TYR A 265 -12.73 -15.15 -13.48
C TYR A 265 -12.95 -13.78 -14.16
N ALA A 266 -13.86 -13.73 -15.14
CA ALA A 266 -14.28 -12.49 -15.78
C ALA A 266 -14.91 -11.52 -14.77
N SER A 267 -15.81 -11.99 -13.91
CA SER A 267 -16.46 -11.15 -12.89
C SER A 267 -15.46 -10.58 -11.89
N ILE A 268 -14.45 -11.36 -11.48
CA ILE A 268 -13.37 -10.86 -10.61
C ILE A 268 -12.51 -9.83 -11.35
N GLY A 269 -12.18 -10.06 -12.63
CA GLY A 269 -11.46 -9.09 -13.45
C GLY A 269 -12.22 -7.76 -13.61
N ILE A 270 -13.52 -7.84 -13.87
CA ILE A 270 -14.42 -6.67 -13.93
C ILE A 270 -14.45 -5.95 -12.57
N ALA A 271 -14.51 -6.68 -11.46
CA ALA A 271 -14.47 -6.09 -10.13
C ALA A 271 -13.14 -5.35 -9.86
N CYS A 272 -12.01 -5.84 -10.38
CA CYS A 272 -10.73 -5.13 -10.28
C CYS A 272 -10.76 -3.82 -11.08
N ALA A 273 -11.25 -3.85 -12.32
CA ALA A 273 -11.39 -2.66 -13.16
C ALA A 273 -12.35 -1.64 -12.54
N ALA A 274 -13.52 -2.08 -12.09
CA ALA A 274 -14.48 -1.25 -11.35
C ALA A 274 -13.83 -0.65 -10.10
N GLY A 275 -13.02 -1.43 -9.38
CA GLY A 275 -12.23 -0.97 -8.24
C GLY A 275 -11.31 0.19 -8.58
N VAL A 276 -10.60 0.13 -9.71
CA VAL A 276 -9.78 1.27 -10.19
C VAL A 276 -10.63 2.51 -10.41
N PHE A 277 -11.82 2.37 -11.01
CA PHE A 277 -12.73 3.50 -11.24
C PHE A 277 -13.32 4.11 -9.95
N THR A 278 -13.31 3.39 -8.83
CA THR A 278 -13.74 3.98 -7.54
C THR A 278 -12.87 5.16 -7.11
N LEU A 279 -11.61 5.22 -7.54
CA LEU A 279 -10.74 6.38 -7.29
C LEU A 279 -11.29 7.64 -7.97
N HIS A 280 -11.73 7.52 -9.23
CA HIS A 280 -12.34 8.61 -9.99
C HIS A 280 -13.72 8.97 -9.43
N GLY A 281 -14.50 7.98 -8.97
CA GLY A 281 -15.75 8.22 -8.26
C GLY A 281 -15.55 9.04 -6.99
N LEU A 282 -14.56 8.67 -6.16
CA LEU A 282 -14.21 9.43 -4.97
C LEU A 282 -13.73 10.85 -5.31
N ALA A 283 -12.95 10.99 -6.39
CA ALA A 283 -12.50 12.29 -6.87
C ALA A 283 -13.69 13.19 -7.23
N TYR A 284 -14.67 12.65 -7.95
CA TYR A 284 -15.88 13.38 -8.31
C TYR A 284 -16.68 13.80 -7.07
N LEU A 285 -16.82 12.91 -6.08
CA LEU A 285 -17.50 13.22 -4.83
C LEU A 285 -16.80 14.31 -4.00
N LYS A 286 -15.47 14.42 -4.10
CA LYS A 286 -14.71 15.47 -3.40
C LYS A 286 -14.67 16.79 -4.17
N PHE A 287 -14.41 16.72 -5.47
CA PHE A 287 -13.95 17.85 -6.27
C PHE A 287 -14.92 18.27 -7.37
N GLY A 288 -15.96 17.48 -7.65
CA GLY A 288 -16.82 17.66 -8.81
C GLY A 288 -16.17 17.31 -10.15
N VAL A 289 -14.95 16.75 -10.13
CA VAL A 289 -14.19 16.33 -11.32
C VAL A 289 -13.66 14.91 -11.16
N PHE A 290 -13.51 14.18 -12.27
CA PHE A 290 -12.98 12.81 -12.26
C PHE A 290 -11.44 12.75 -12.17
N ASP A 291 -10.74 13.87 -12.00
CA ASP A 291 -9.29 13.87 -11.75
C ASP A 291 -9.03 13.61 -10.25
N PRO A 292 -8.34 12.51 -9.86
CA PRO A 292 -8.02 12.22 -8.46
C PRO A 292 -7.08 13.21 -7.77
N ALA A 293 -6.36 14.04 -8.54
CA ALA A 293 -5.46 15.06 -8.01
C ALA A 293 -5.47 16.33 -8.89
N PRO A 294 -6.60 17.08 -8.91
CA PRO A 294 -6.76 18.25 -9.76
C PRO A 294 -5.94 19.41 -9.21
N LEU A 295 -4.78 19.67 -9.81
CA LEU A 295 -3.82 20.64 -9.25
C LEU A 295 -4.31 22.09 -9.37
N SER A 296 -5.23 22.37 -10.29
CA SER A 296 -5.86 23.68 -10.48
C SER A 296 -6.58 24.21 -9.26
N ILE A 297 -7.05 23.33 -8.37
CA ILE A 297 -7.76 23.69 -7.14
C ILE A 297 -6.91 23.47 -5.88
N SER A 298 -5.62 23.16 -6.06
CA SER A 298 -4.69 22.85 -4.98
C SER A 298 -3.97 24.12 -4.53
N ARG A 299 -3.99 24.40 -3.22
CA ARG A 299 -3.32 25.60 -2.65
C ARG A 299 -1.81 25.68 -2.95
N PRO A 300 -1.01 24.59 -2.85
CA PRO A 300 0.41 24.63 -3.19
C PRO A 300 0.68 24.98 -4.66
N TYR A 301 -0.31 24.80 -5.55
CA TYR A 301 -0.17 24.94 -7.00
C TYR A 301 -0.91 26.16 -7.55
N ARG A 302 -1.08 27.24 -6.76
CA ARG A 302 -1.79 28.46 -7.19
C ARG A 302 -1.13 29.28 -8.32
N ASN A 303 0.06 28.93 -8.81
CA ASN A 303 0.69 29.63 -9.92
C ASN A 303 0.06 29.21 -11.27
N PRO A 304 -0.77 30.05 -11.91
CA PRO A 304 -1.55 29.66 -13.09
C PRO A 304 -0.67 29.40 -14.31
N GLU A 305 0.42 30.15 -14.46
CA GLU A 305 1.34 30.03 -15.60
C GLU A 305 2.04 28.66 -15.59
N ARG A 306 2.43 28.18 -14.41
CA ARG A 306 3.03 26.86 -14.23
C ARG A 306 2.05 25.71 -14.47
N LEU A 307 0.76 25.91 -14.18
CA LEU A 307 -0.25 24.89 -14.38
C LEU A 307 -0.77 24.83 -15.82
N ALA A 308 -0.76 25.95 -16.55
CA ALA A 308 -1.21 26.01 -17.94
C ALA A 308 -0.40 25.08 -18.84
N THR A 309 0.91 24.93 -18.59
CA THR A 309 1.80 24.05 -19.38
C THR A 309 1.48 22.56 -19.27
N ILE A 310 0.73 22.17 -18.23
CA ILE A 310 0.31 20.79 -17.96
C ILE A 310 -1.22 20.66 -17.88
N GLU A 311 -1.95 21.65 -18.37
CA GLU A 311 -3.42 21.68 -18.35
C GLU A 311 -4.03 21.47 -16.95
N GLY A 312 -3.31 21.86 -15.89
CA GLY A 312 -3.72 21.64 -14.50
C GLY A 312 -3.67 20.18 -14.03
N LYS A 313 -3.15 19.24 -14.83
CA LYS A 313 -3.16 17.80 -14.56
C LYS A 313 -1.90 17.33 -13.85
N SER A 314 -2.05 16.45 -12.86
CA SER A 314 -0.90 15.83 -12.20
C SER A 314 -0.13 14.86 -13.09
N LEU A 315 -0.80 14.20 -14.04
CA LEU A 315 -0.19 13.32 -15.04
C LEU A 315 -0.39 13.94 -16.42
N HIS A 316 0.72 14.37 -17.04
CA HIS A 316 0.70 15.03 -18.33
C HIS A 316 1.87 14.54 -19.20
N ALA A 317 1.61 14.32 -20.49
CA ALA A 317 2.61 13.80 -21.42
C ALA A 317 3.86 14.71 -21.53
N ALA A 318 3.69 16.02 -21.29
CA ALA A 318 4.81 16.96 -21.26
C ALA A 318 5.85 16.68 -20.16
N ASN A 319 5.48 15.95 -19.11
CA ASN A 319 6.40 15.53 -18.05
C ASN A 319 7.20 14.26 -18.43
N VAL A 320 6.81 13.52 -19.47
CA VAL A 320 7.47 12.25 -19.84
C VAL A 320 8.92 12.47 -20.31
N PRO A 321 9.23 13.42 -21.21
CA PRO A 321 10.61 13.67 -21.63
C PRO A 321 11.50 14.11 -20.46
N PHE A 322 11.00 15.01 -19.61
CA PHE A 322 11.71 15.46 -18.41
C PHE A 322 11.94 14.31 -17.43
N GLY A 323 10.90 13.50 -17.16
CA GLY A 323 11.00 12.31 -16.32
C GLY A 323 12.04 11.33 -16.86
N PHE A 324 11.95 10.96 -18.14
CA PHE A 324 12.93 10.07 -18.77
C PHE A 324 14.35 10.63 -18.67
N TYR A 325 14.54 11.91 -18.99
CA TYR A 325 15.84 12.58 -18.90
C TYR A 325 16.40 12.53 -17.48
N THR A 326 15.58 12.87 -16.48
CA THR A 326 15.99 12.93 -15.07
C THR A 326 16.20 11.56 -14.42
N TYR A 327 15.63 10.48 -14.96
CA TYR A 327 15.85 9.13 -14.44
C TYR A 327 16.95 8.36 -15.18
N VAL A 328 17.10 8.58 -16.49
CA VAL A 328 17.97 7.76 -17.35
C VAL A 328 19.23 8.50 -17.81
N VAL A 329 19.09 9.76 -18.22
CA VAL A 329 20.18 10.49 -18.91
C VAL A 329 21.01 11.29 -17.91
N ARG A 330 20.36 12.08 -17.07
CA ARG A 330 20.98 12.85 -15.99
C ARG A 330 20.15 12.69 -14.73
N PRO A 331 20.46 11.67 -13.90
CA PRO A 331 19.93 11.52 -12.56
C PRO A 331 19.85 12.88 -11.85
N ASN A 332 18.65 13.27 -11.43
CA ASN A 332 18.39 14.61 -10.88
C ASN A 332 18.89 14.75 -9.43
N PHE A 333 20.18 14.48 -9.21
CA PHE A 333 20.85 14.75 -7.95
C PHE A 333 22.05 15.67 -8.18
N ARG A 334 22.34 16.49 -7.17
CA ARG A 334 23.56 17.29 -7.09
C ARG A 334 24.36 16.84 -5.89
N LEU A 335 25.68 16.83 -6.05
CA LEU A 335 26.61 16.56 -4.97
C LEU A 335 27.02 17.88 -4.33
N GLU A 336 26.82 18.00 -3.04
CA GLU A 336 27.22 19.17 -2.24
C GLU A 336 28.26 18.77 -1.20
N ARG A 337 29.04 19.75 -0.74
CA ARG A 337 30.08 19.53 0.29
C ARG A 337 29.50 19.32 1.68
N GLY A 338 28.28 19.80 1.93
CA GLY A 338 27.58 19.66 3.21
C GLY A 338 26.65 18.44 3.25
N PHE A 339 26.63 17.74 4.38
CA PHE A 339 25.67 16.64 4.65
C PHE A 339 24.22 17.12 4.43
N PRO A 340 23.34 16.37 3.72
CA PRO A 340 23.48 14.96 3.31
C PRO A 340 24.26 14.67 2.02
N TRP A 341 25.08 15.61 1.52
CA TRP A 341 25.96 15.52 0.34
C TRP A 341 25.27 15.26 -1.00
N ILE A 342 24.05 14.71 -1.01
CA ILE A 342 23.24 14.42 -2.17
C ILE A 342 21.92 15.18 -2.00
N TYR A 343 21.65 16.09 -2.92
CA TYR A 343 20.41 16.86 -2.95
C TYR A 343 19.67 16.58 -4.26
N LEU A 344 18.34 16.60 -4.21
CA LEU A 344 17.53 16.57 -5.43
C LEU A 344 17.61 17.93 -6.13
N GLY A 345 17.79 17.92 -7.45
CA GLY A 345 17.70 19.12 -8.28
C GLY A 345 18.97 19.44 -9.07
N SER A 346 18.82 19.61 -10.37
CA SER A 346 19.74 20.32 -11.24
C SER A 346 19.63 21.84 -10.97
N PRO A 347 20.71 22.62 -11.07
CA PRO A 347 20.64 24.08 -10.99
C PRO A 347 19.96 24.75 -12.21
N ILE A 348 19.66 24.01 -13.28
CA ILE A 348 19.23 24.58 -14.59
C ILE A 348 18.03 23.86 -15.28
N PRO A 349 17.18 23.03 -14.62
CA PRO A 349 16.28 22.11 -15.34
C PRO A 349 15.18 22.81 -16.14
N GLY A 350 14.78 24.02 -15.76
CA GLY A 350 13.76 24.81 -16.45
C GLY A 350 14.10 25.17 -17.90
N TYR A 351 15.39 25.22 -18.27
CA TYR A 351 15.82 25.65 -19.60
C TYR A 351 15.63 24.58 -20.69
N TYR A 352 15.77 23.30 -20.34
CA TYR A 352 15.74 22.21 -21.31
C TYR A 352 14.33 21.64 -21.54
N PHE A 353 13.42 21.82 -20.57
CA PHE A 353 12.07 21.28 -20.62
C PHE A 353 11.03 22.32 -20.20
N PRO A 354 10.83 23.39 -21.00
CA PRO A 354 9.96 24.51 -20.64
C PRO A 354 8.47 24.14 -20.51
N ARG A 355 8.07 22.97 -21.02
CA ARG A 355 6.69 22.45 -20.93
C ARG A 355 6.47 21.50 -19.73
N ALA A 356 7.51 21.16 -18.98
CA ALA A 356 7.38 20.29 -17.82
C ALA A 356 6.96 21.08 -16.56
N LYS A 357 6.35 20.40 -15.59
CA LYS A 357 5.80 20.92 -14.31
C LYS A 357 6.86 21.51 -13.33
N ILE A 358 8.02 21.96 -13.79
CA ILE A 358 9.18 22.29 -12.93
C ILE A 358 8.92 23.54 -12.08
#